data_AF-A0AAU2YIB7-F1
#
_entry.id   AF-A0AAU2YIB7-F1
#
_cell.length_a   1.000
_cell.length_b   1.000
_cell.length_c   1.000
_cell.angle_alpha   90.00
_cell.angle_beta   90.00
_cell.angle_gamma   90.00
#
_symmetry.space_group_name_H-M   'P 1'
#
loop_
_entity.id
_entity.type
_entity.pdbx_description
1 polymer ?
#
loop_
_entity_poly.entity_id
_entity_poly.type
_entity_poly.pdbx_seq_one_letter_code
_entity_poly.pdbx_strand_id
1 'polypeptide(L)'
;MIVTLIVLCEIAFWVLLAAGLTLRYAAGKPRLGAAVLLCEPLLEVVLLVVTAVDLKNGADPDWKHGLAAVYIGFTVGLGHSTIKWVDARVAHRFAGGPPPVKPPKYGMARAAHEWRVAGRWTVAAATALALLQAAVQYIGGDGDTASLRSWQQTMLFVIGINLVIAVSYTLFPKRDPQGDAKHVPGPPAG
;
A
#
# COMPACT_ATOMS: atom_id res chain seq x y z
N MET A 1 -14.21 4.88 -26.77
CA MET A 1 -12.73 4.94 -26.70
C MET A 1 -12.19 4.30 -25.43
N ILE A 2 -12.67 4.68 -24.23
CA ILE A 2 -12.27 4.14 -22.92
C ILE A 2 -12.07 2.61 -22.90
N VAL A 3 -13.02 1.81 -23.39
CA VAL A 3 -12.92 0.33 -23.39
C VAL A 3 -11.66 -0.19 -24.09
N THR A 4 -11.28 0.38 -25.23
CA THR A 4 -10.06 0.01 -25.97
C THR A 4 -8.80 0.34 -25.18
N LEU A 5 -8.81 1.45 -24.45
CA LEU A 5 -7.69 1.90 -23.62
C LEU A 5 -7.55 1.03 -22.37
N ILE A 6 -8.67 0.68 -21.71
CA ILE A 6 -8.70 -0.32 -20.62
C ILE A 6 -8.13 -1.66 -21.09
N VAL A 7 -8.58 -2.20 -22.22
CA VAL A 7 -8.09 -3.49 -22.74
C VAL A 7 -6.59 -3.44 -23.07
N LEU A 8 -6.09 -2.32 -23.62
CA LEU A 8 -4.66 -2.14 -23.89
C LEU A 8 -3.84 -2.04 -22.60
N CYS A 9 -4.34 -1.31 -21.59
CA CYS A 9 -3.72 -1.24 -20.26
C CYS A 9 -3.72 -2.60 -19.54
N GLU A 10 -4.81 -3.37 -19.62
CA GLU A 10 -4.91 -4.73 -19.08
C GLU A 10 -3.86 -5.66 -19.71
N ILE A 11 -3.74 -5.66 -21.05
CA ILE A 11 -2.72 -6.44 -21.77
C ILE A 11 -1.31 -5.99 -21.36
N ALA A 12 -1.06 -4.68 -21.30
CA ALA A 12 0.24 -4.14 -20.90
C ALA A 12 0.59 -4.50 -19.43
N PHE A 13 -0.39 -4.44 -18.53
CA PHE A 13 -0.27 -4.86 -17.13
C PHE A 13 0.16 -6.33 -17.02
N TRP A 14 -0.55 -7.26 -17.69
CA TRP A 14 -0.20 -8.68 -17.64
C TRP A 14 1.18 -8.98 -18.25
N VAL A 15 1.54 -8.31 -19.35
CA VAL A 15 2.87 -8.43 -19.97
C VAL A 15 3.98 -7.91 -19.06
N LEU A 16 3.82 -6.73 -18.45
CA LEU A 16 4.79 -6.15 -17.52
C LEU A 16 4.92 -6.98 -16.24
N LEU A 17 3.81 -7.43 -15.66
CA LEU A 17 3.78 -8.29 -14.48
C LEU A 17 4.51 -9.62 -14.75
N ALA A 18 4.17 -10.31 -15.85
CA ALA A 18 4.82 -11.56 -16.22
C ALA A 18 6.33 -11.37 -16.50
N ALA A 19 6.71 -10.35 -17.26
CA ALA A 19 8.12 -10.06 -17.57
C ALA A 19 8.91 -9.65 -16.31
N GLY A 20 8.33 -8.82 -15.45
CA GLY A 20 8.94 -8.33 -14.21
C GLY A 20 9.16 -9.46 -13.19
N LEU A 21 8.16 -10.33 -12.99
CA LEU A 21 8.28 -11.52 -12.14
C LEU A 21 9.31 -12.52 -12.70
N THR A 22 9.32 -12.74 -14.01
CA THR A 22 10.28 -13.63 -14.69
C THR A 22 11.72 -13.11 -14.55
N LEU A 23 11.95 -11.82 -14.79
CA LEU A 23 13.25 -11.19 -14.58
C LEU A 23 13.69 -11.22 -13.11
N ARG A 24 12.74 -11.06 -12.18
CA ARG A 24 12.99 -11.05 -10.73
C ARG A 24 13.40 -12.41 -10.20
N TYR A 25 12.63 -13.46 -10.51
CA TYR A 25 12.75 -14.76 -9.85
C TYR A 25 13.38 -15.85 -10.73
N ALA A 26 13.05 -15.91 -12.03
CA ALA A 26 13.60 -16.93 -12.93
C ALA A 26 14.98 -16.55 -13.47
N ALA A 27 15.17 -15.29 -13.88
CA ALA A 27 16.44 -14.80 -14.42
C ALA A 27 17.41 -14.24 -13.35
N GLY A 28 17.04 -14.28 -12.06
CA GLY A 28 17.87 -13.83 -10.94
C GLY A 28 18.28 -12.34 -10.97
N LYS A 29 17.52 -11.48 -11.64
CA LYS A 29 17.85 -10.05 -11.87
C LYS A 29 16.85 -9.13 -11.14
N PRO A 30 16.81 -9.12 -9.79
CA PRO A 30 15.78 -8.44 -9.01
C PRO A 30 15.73 -6.91 -9.17
N ARG A 31 16.83 -6.27 -9.63
CA ARG A 31 16.82 -4.83 -9.99
C ARG A 31 16.06 -4.55 -11.29
N LEU A 32 16.26 -5.38 -12.32
CA LEU A 32 15.55 -5.24 -13.59
C LEU A 32 14.09 -5.69 -13.45
N GLY A 33 13.83 -6.78 -12.72
CA GLY A 33 12.46 -7.17 -12.36
C GLY A 33 11.73 -6.08 -11.57
N ALA A 34 12.40 -5.40 -10.62
CA ALA A 34 11.81 -4.24 -9.94
C ALA A 34 11.53 -3.07 -10.90
N ALA A 35 12.44 -2.77 -11.83
CA ALA A 35 12.24 -1.68 -12.78
C ALA A 35 11.03 -1.92 -13.70
N VAL A 36 10.85 -3.16 -14.20
CA VAL A 36 9.67 -3.52 -15.02
C VAL A 36 8.38 -3.50 -14.20
N LEU A 37 8.40 -3.97 -12.94
CA LEU A 37 7.26 -3.85 -12.01
C LEU A 37 7.02 -2.41 -11.52
N LEU A 38 7.88 -1.44 -11.82
CA LEU A 38 7.60 -0.01 -11.60
C LEU A 38 6.93 0.66 -12.80
N CYS A 39 6.91 0.00 -13.97
CA CYS A 39 6.10 0.43 -15.11
C CYS A 39 4.60 0.13 -14.93
N GLU A 40 4.27 -0.90 -14.13
CA GLU A 40 2.89 -1.26 -13.75
C GLU A 40 2.18 -0.09 -13.02
N PRO A 41 2.72 0.50 -11.94
CA PRO A 41 2.20 1.73 -11.34
C PRO A 41 2.31 2.99 -12.23
N LEU A 42 3.18 3.00 -13.24
CA LEU A 42 3.28 4.11 -14.19
C LEU A 42 2.10 4.11 -15.18
N LEU A 43 1.58 2.94 -15.55
CA LEU A 43 0.34 2.84 -16.33
C LEU A 43 -0.85 3.41 -15.55
N GLU A 44 -0.92 3.19 -14.23
CA GLU A 44 -1.95 3.78 -13.36
C GLU A 44 -1.87 5.31 -13.33
N VAL A 45 -0.66 5.89 -13.35
CA VAL A 45 -0.47 7.35 -13.46
C VAL A 45 -0.98 7.85 -14.81
N VAL A 46 -0.71 7.13 -15.91
CA VAL A 46 -1.24 7.48 -17.24
C VAL A 46 -2.77 7.38 -17.29
N LEU A 47 -3.36 6.32 -16.71
CA LEU A 47 -4.81 6.17 -16.59
C LEU A 47 -5.44 7.32 -15.80
N LEU A 48 -4.85 7.71 -14.65
CA LEU A 48 -5.31 8.84 -13.85
C LEU A 48 -5.25 10.17 -14.62
N VAL A 49 -4.20 10.40 -15.41
CA VAL A 49 -4.07 11.60 -16.25
C VAL A 49 -5.12 11.59 -17.38
N VAL A 50 -5.32 10.47 -18.06
CA VAL A 50 -6.36 10.32 -19.09
C VAL A 50 -7.74 10.57 -18.49
N THR A 51 -8.05 9.99 -17.32
CA THR A 51 -9.27 10.27 -16.56
C THR A 51 -9.44 11.74 -16.22
N ALA A 52 -8.40 12.43 -15.73
CA ALA A 52 -8.50 13.85 -15.40
C ALA A 52 -8.72 14.74 -16.64
N VAL A 53 -8.28 14.32 -17.82
CA VAL A 53 -8.59 14.97 -19.10
C VAL A 53 -10.02 14.66 -19.54
N ASP A 54 -10.48 13.41 -19.42
CA ASP A 54 -11.81 12.99 -19.88
C ASP A 54 -12.94 13.64 -19.05
N LEU A 55 -12.81 13.67 -17.72
CA LEU A 55 -13.72 14.39 -16.81
C LEU A 55 -13.76 15.91 -17.13
N LYS A 56 -12.61 16.50 -17.47
CA LYS A 56 -12.52 17.91 -17.88
C LYS A 56 -13.18 18.20 -19.23
N ASN A 57 -13.28 17.18 -20.09
CA ASN A 57 -14.00 17.25 -21.36
C ASN A 57 -15.52 16.96 -21.20
N GLY A 58 -16.02 16.73 -19.98
CA GLY A 58 -17.43 16.50 -19.69
C GLY A 58 -17.87 15.03 -19.63
N ALA A 59 -16.95 14.09 -19.40
CA ALA A 59 -17.32 12.69 -19.15
C ALA A 59 -17.92 12.47 -17.74
N ASP A 60 -18.88 11.54 -17.61
CA ASP A 60 -19.56 11.24 -16.34
C ASP A 60 -18.60 10.61 -15.29
N PRO A 61 -18.60 11.10 -14.03
CA PRO A 61 -17.68 10.63 -12.98
C PRO A 61 -18.08 9.30 -12.34
N ASP A 62 -17.79 8.19 -13.04
CA ASP A 62 -17.82 6.84 -12.48
C ASP A 62 -16.83 6.65 -11.30
N TRP A 63 -17.08 5.67 -10.43
CA TRP A 63 -16.28 5.37 -9.24
C TRP A 63 -14.84 4.93 -9.57
N LYS A 64 -14.64 4.34 -10.75
CA LYS A 64 -13.33 3.86 -11.22
C LYS A 64 -12.29 4.98 -11.29
N HIS A 65 -12.72 6.21 -11.56
CA HIS A 65 -11.87 7.37 -11.81
C HIS A 65 -10.97 7.79 -10.62
N GLY A 66 -11.36 7.49 -9.38
CA GLY A 66 -10.49 7.71 -8.21
C GLY A 66 -9.68 6.49 -7.76
N LEU A 67 -9.95 5.29 -8.30
CA LEU A 67 -9.31 4.05 -7.86
C LEU A 67 -7.80 4.03 -8.16
N ALA A 68 -7.39 4.52 -9.35
CA ALA A 68 -5.99 4.57 -9.76
C ALA A 68 -5.13 5.36 -8.76
N ALA A 69 -5.61 6.51 -8.28
CA ALA A 69 -4.91 7.32 -7.27
C ALA A 69 -4.70 6.55 -5.94
N VAL A 70 -5.66 5.72 -5.55
CA VAL A 70 -5.57 4.85 -4.36
C VAL A 70 -4.59 3.70 -4.58
N TYR A 71 -4.58 3.10 -5.78
CA TYR A 71 -3.63 2.04 -6.13
C TYR A 71 -2.18 2.56 -6.17
N ILE A 72 -1.94 3.72 -6.80
CA ILE A 72 -0.65 4.41 -6.78
C ILE A 72 -0.23 4.72 -5.33
N GLY A 73 -1.15 5.23 -4.51
CA GLY A 73 -0.91 5.47 -3.08
C GLY A 73 -0.46 4.21 -2.34
N PHE A 74 -1.21 3.11 -2.47
CA PHE A 74 -0.85 1.82 -1.87
C PHE A 74 0.54 1.34 -2.30
N THR A 75 0.87 1.43 -3.58
CA THR A 75 2.19 1.12 -4.12
C THR A 75 3.29 1.97 -3.47
N VAL A 76 3.10 3.29 -3.36
CA VAL A 76 4.10 4.20 -2.78
C VAL A 76 4.32 3.94 -1.29
N GLY A 77 3.24 3.78 -0.50
CA GLY A 77 3.35 3.58 0.94
C GLY A 77 3.75 2.17 1.38
N LEU A 78 3.22 1.13 0.72
CA LEU A 78 3.41 -0.27 1.14
C LEU A 78 4.28 -1.10 0.18
N GLY A 79 4.31 -0.78 -1.12
CA GLY A 79 4.90 -1.62 -2.18
C GLY A 79 6.31 -2.12 -1.90
N HIS A 80 7.26 -1.25 -1.49
CA HIS A 80 8.63 -1.67 -1.13
C HIS A 80 8.69 -2.68 0.03
N SER A 81 7.74 -2.60 0.97
CA SER A 81 7.64 -3.55 2.08
C SER A 81 6.98 -4.87 1.66
N THR A 82 5.98 -4.80 0.77
CA THR A 82 5.35 -5.97 0.15
C THR A 82 6.35 -6.75 -0.69
N ILE A 83 7.10 -6.09 -1.58
CA ILE A 83 8.12 -6.70 -2.43
C ILE A 83 9.17 -7.44 -1.58
N LYS A 84 9.73 -6.80 -0.54
CA LYS A 84 10.70 -7.46 0.36
C LYS A 84 10.13 -8.67 1.10
N TRP A 85 8.84 -8.66 1.42
CA TRP A 85 8.15 -9.78 2.06
C TRP A 85 7.88 -10.93 1.08
N VAL A 86 7.53 -10.63 -0.18
CA VAL A 86 7.42 -11.64 -1.25
C VAL A 86 8.80 -12.23 -1.56
N ASP A 87 9.84 -11.40 -1.70
CA ASP A 87 11.23 -11.84 -1.90
C ASP A 87 11.65 -12.86 -0.84
N ALA A 88 11.45 -12.54 0.45
CA ALA A 88 11.78 -13.43 1.56
C ALA A 88 10.96 -14.74 1.54
N ARG A 89 9.67 -14.67 1.15
CA ARG A 89 8.80 -15.83 1.01
C ARG A 89 9.22 -16.74 -0.16
N VAL A 90 9.59 -16.16 -1.30
CA VAL A 90 10.08 -16.90 -2.47
C VAL A 90 11.44 -17.52 -2.16
N ALA A 91 12.37 -16.77 -1.56
CA ALA A 91 13.67 -17.28 -1.13
C ALA A 91 13.53 -18.48 -0.17
N HIS A 92 12.66 -18.39 0.84
CA HIS A 92 12.39 -19.51 1.76
C HIS A 92 11.72 -20.71 1.05
N ARG A 93 10.75 -20.49 0.15
CA ARG A 93 9.99 -21.58 -0.48
C ARG A 93 10.73 -22.29 -1.62
N PHE A 94 11.59 -21.59 -2.35
CA PHE A 94 12.21 -22.08 -3.60
C PHE A 94 13.74 -22.06 -3.60
N ALA A 95 14.40 -21.31 -2.71
CA ALA A 95 15.86 -21.17 -2.68
C ALA A 95 16.50 -21.52 -1.32
N GLY A 96 15.76 -22.19 -0.42
CA GLY A 96 16.27 -22.62 0.90
C GLY A 96 16.62 -21.48 1.87
N GLY A 97 16.17 -20.25 1.60
CA GLY A 97 16.45 -19.09 2.44
C GLY A 97 15.84 -19.18 3.84
N PRO A 98 16.33 -18.38 4.82
CA PRO A 98 15.83 -18.43 6.20
C PRO A 98 14.34 -18.06 6.30
N PRO A 99 13.61 -18.57 7.31
CA PRO A 99 12.18 -18.33 7.45
C PRO A 99 11.86 -16.85 7.63
N PRO A 100 10.78 -16.34 7.00
CA PRO A 100 10.42 -14.93 7.06
C PRO A 100 10.18 -14.49 8.51
N VAL A 101 10.89 -13.44 8.92
CA VAL A 101 10.87 -12.91 10.29
C VAL A 101 9.44 -12.58 10.74
N LYS A 102 9.00 -13.25 11.81
CA LYS A 102 7.66 -13.05 12.40
C LYS A 102 7.62 -11.68 13.09
N PRO A 103 6.50 -10.93 12.99
CA PRO A 103 6.39 -9.62 13.64
C PRO A 103 6.50 -9.75 15.17
N PRO A 104 7.08 -8.75 15.87
CA PRO A 104 7.26 -8.78 17.31
C PRO A 104 5.91 -8.84 18.04
N LYS A 105 5.75 -9.82 18.94
CA LYS A 105 4.43 -10.13 19.54
C LYS A 105 4.01 -9.20 20.68
N TYR A 106 4.96 -8.63 21.42
CA TYR A 106 4.71 -7.92 22.69
C TYR A 106 5.63 -6.69 22.86
N GLY A 107 5.29 -5.83 23.83
CA GLY A 107 6.13 -4.72 24.31
C GLY A 107 6.37 -3.59 23.31
N MET A 108 7.33 -2.71 23.63
CA MET A 108 7.65 -1.52 22.82
C MET A 108 8.11 -1.86 21.39
N ALA A 109 8.76 -3.01 21.19
CA ALA A 109 9.12 -3.51 19.86
C ALA A 109 7.88 -3.75 18.97
N ARG A 110 6.76 -4.16 19.56
CA ARG A 110 5.48 -4.24 18.84
C ARG A 110 4.88 -2.87 18.56
N ALA A 111 4.81 -1.98 19.55
CA ALA A 111 4.29 -0.63 19.33
C ALA A 111 5.03 0.09 18.18
N ALA A 112 6.37 -0.02 18.14
CA ALA A 112 7.20 0.51 17.06
C ALA A 112 6.99 -0.19 15.70
N HIS A 113 6.49 -1.43 15.68
CA HIS A 113 6.07 -2.12 14.45
C HIS A 113 4.71 -1.59 13.95
N GLU A 114 3.71 -1.50 14.82
CA GLU A 114 2.38 -0.97 14.47
C GLU A 114 2.50 0.49 13.96
N TRP A 115 3.31 1.36 14.61
CA TRP A 115 3.60 2.72 14.12
C TRP A 115 4.27 2.76 12.74
N ARG A 116 5.15 1.80 12.42
CA ARG A 116 5.76 1.70 11.09
C ARG A 116 4.77 1.21 10.03
N VAL A 117 3.74 0.47 10.42
CA VAL A 117 2.62 0.08 9.53
C VAL A 117 1.68 1.27 9.33
N ALA A 118 1.29 1.96 10.40
CA ALA A 118 0.45 3.15 10.35
C ALA A 118 1.08 4.28 9.54
N GLY A 119 2.40 4.51 9.69
CA GLY A 119 3.15 5.47 8.87
C GLY A 119 3.11 5.15 7.37
N ARG A 120 3.20 3.87 6.99
CA ARG A 120 3.09 3.44 5.58
C ARG A 120 1.70 3.65 5.01
N TRP A 121 0.65 3.32 5.77
CA TRP A 121 -0.74 3.59 5.39
C TRP A 121 -1.02 5.10 5.31
N THR A 122 -0.43 5.90 6.20
CA THR A 122 -0.54 7.37 6.16
C THR A 122 0.14 7.92 4.91
N VAL A 123 1.35 7.47 4.56
CA VAL A 123 2.02 7.84 3.30
C VAL A 123 1.20 7.42 2.08
N ALA A 124 0.64 6.20 2.08
CA ALA A 124 -0.17 5.71 0.98
C ALA A 124 -1.40 6.59 0.73
N ALA A 125 -2.20 6.82 1.76
CA ALA A 125 -3.42 7.59 1.68
C ALA A 125 -3.15 9.09 1.48
N ALA A 126 -2.07 9.66 2.03
CA ALA A 126 -1.64 11.03 1.74
C ALA A 126 -1.22 11.20 0.27
N THR A 127 -0.55 10.21 -0.32
CA THR A 127 -0.20 10.19 -1.75
C THR A 127 -1.47 10.15 -2.61
N ALA A 128 -2.42 9.27 -2.28
CA ALA A 128 -3.71 9.21 -2.95
C ALA A 128 -4.50 10.53 -2.84
N LEU A 129 -4.57 11.12 -1.65
CA LEU A 129 -5.21 12.42 -1.42
C LEU A 129 -4.59 13.55 -2.24
N ALA A 130 -3.25 13.61 -2.34
CA ALA A 130 -2.54 14.60 -3.14
C ALA A 130 -2.82 14.44 -4.64
N LEU A 131 -2.82 13.20 -5.15
CA LEU A 131 -3.15 12.89 -6.55
C LEU A 131 -4.60 13.24 -6.89
N LEU A 132 -5.55 12.86 -6.02
CA LEU A 132 -6.97 13.23 -6.17
C LEU A 132 -7.15 14.75 -6.13
N GLN A 133 -6.47 15.45 -5.22
CA GLN A 133 -6.56 16.91 -5.11
C GLN A 133 -5.98 17.63 -6.35
N ALA A 134 -4.89 17.12 -6.91
CA ALA A 134 -4.32 17.65 -8.15
C ALA A 134 -5.28 17.44 -9.35
N ALA A 135 -5.94 16.28 -9.44
CA ALA A 135 -6.96 16.03 -10.46
C ALA A 135 -8.16 16.99 -10.31
N VAL A 136 -8.67 17.18 -9.08
CA VAL A 136 -9.75 18.16 -8.78
C VAL A 136 -9.36 19.58 -9.19
N GLN A 137 -8.12 20.02 -8.90
CA GLN A 137 -7.63 21.33 -9.33
C GLN A 137 -7.43 21.46 -10.84
N TYR A 138 -7.06 20.37 -11.53
CA TYR A 138 -6.89 20.37 -12.98
C TYR A 138 -8.23 20.44 -13.73
N ILE A 139 -9.26 19.74 -13.24
CA ILE A 139 -10.62 19.73 -13.82
C ILE A 139 -11.25 21.13 -13.71
N GLY A 140 -11.12 21.79 -12.56
CA GLY A 140 -11.60 23.16 -12.34
C GLY A 140 -13.00 23.24 -11.71
N GLY A 141 -13.68 24.38 -11.90
CA GLY A 141 -15.00 24.64 -11.30
C GLY A 141 -16.18 24.06 -12.09
N ASP A 142 -16.02 23.88 -13.40
CA ASP A 142 -17.12 23.57 -14.33
C ASP A 142 -17.27 22.06 -14.62
N GLY A 143 -16.32 21.23 -14.18
CA GLY A 143 -16.34 19.77 -14.36
C GLY A 143 -16.66 19.03 -13.06
N ASP A 144 -17.36 17.90 -13.15
CA ASP A 144 -17.77 17.15 -11.97
C ASP A 144 -16.58 16.44 -11.30
N THR A 145 -16.50 16.60 -9.98
CA THR A 145 -15.44 16.07 -9.11
C THR A 145 -15.99 15.19 -7.98
N ALA A 146 -17.28 14.81 -8.02
CA ALA A 146 -17.95 14.06 -6.95
C ALA A 146 -17.28 12.71 -6.64
N SER A 147 -16.89 11.93 -7.65
CA SER A 147 -16.23 10.63 -7.46
C SER A 147 -14.84 10.77 -6.81
N LEU A 148 -14.05 11.76 -7.25
CA LEU A 148 -12.75 12.09 -6.68
C LEU A 148 -12.87 12.49 -5.20
N ARG A 149 -13.85 13.33 -4.86
CA ARG A 149 -14.14 13.77 -3.48
C ARG A 149 -14.63 12.64 -2.58
N SER A 150 -15.44 11.72 -3.11
CA SER A 150 -15.86 10.50 -2.40
C SER A 150 -14.64 9.65 -2.02
N TRP A 151 -13.71 9.43 -2.95
CA TRP A 151 -12.45 8.74 -2.67
C TRP A 151 -11.55 9.48 -1.67
N GLN A 152 -11.53 10.83 -1.68
CA GLN A 152 -10.83 11.60 -0.65
C GLN A 152 -11.43 11.36 0.75
N GLN A 153 -12.76 11.36 0.89
CA GLN A 153 -13.43 11.02 2.15
C GLN A 153 -13.11 9.59 2.60
N THR A 154 -13.11 8.61 1.68
CA THR A 154 -12.71 7.22 1.97
C THR A 154 -11.27 7.14 2.47
N MET A 155 -10.32 7.84 1.84
CA MET A 155 -8.91 7.85 2.28
C MET A 155 -8.73 8.53 3.64
N LEU A 156 -9.43 9.62 3.91
CA LEU A 156 -9.42 10.27 5.23
C LEU A 156 -9.97 9.34 6.34
N PHE A 157 -11.05 8.60 6.05
CA PHE A 157 -11.61 7.62 6.98
C PHE A 157 -10.65 6.45 7.25
N VAL A 158 -9.98 5.94 6.22
CA VAL A 158 -8.93 4.91 6.36
C VAL A 158 -7.75 5.40 7.20
N ILE A 159 -7.27 6.63 6.99
CA ILE A 159 -6.24 7.25 7.84
C ILE A 159 -6.74 7.35 9.28
N GLY A 160 -7.96 7.87 9.49
CA GLY A 160 -8.56 8.04 10.81
C GLY A 160 -8.61 6.74 11.62
N ILE A 161 -9.09 5.65 11.01
CA ILE A 161 -9.09 4.32 11.63
C ILE A 161 -7.65 3.85 11.95
N ASN A 162 -6.70 4.03 11.02
CA ASN A 162 -5.31 3.61 11.23
C ASN A 162 -4.66 4.35 12.41
N LEU A 163 -4.88 5.66 12.52
CA LEU A 163 -4.40 6.49 13.62
C LEU A 163 -5.07 6.11 14.95
N VAL A 164 -6.38 5.87 14.98
CA VAL A 164 -7.09 5.40 16.19
C VAL A 164 -6.54 4.04 16.66
N ILE A 165 -6.25 3.12 15.75
CA ILE A 165 -5.63 1.82 16.08
C ILE A 165 -4.21 2.01 16.63
N ALA A 166 -3.38 2.85 15.98
CA ALA A 166 -2.02 3.14 16.45
C ALA A 166 -2.01 3.80 17.85
N VAL A 167 -2.89 4.79 18.08
CA VAL A 167 -3.07 5.45 19.37
C VAL A 167 -3.56 4.48 20.43
N SER A 168 -4.54 3.61 20.12
CA SER A 168 -5.00 2.55 21.01
C SER A 168 -3.86 1.64 21.48
N TYR A 169 -2.97 1.22 20.58
CA TYR A 169 -1.79 0.42 20.95
C TYR A 169 -0.71 1.18 21.76
N THR A 170 -0.70 2.52 21.74
CA THR A 170 0.15 3.31 22.65
C THR A 170 -0.48 3.51 24.04
N LEU A 171 -1.79 3.72 24.11
CA LEU A 171 -2.51 3.92 25.37
C LEU A 171 -2.73 2.61 26.13
N PHE A 172 -2.86 1.48 25.40
CA PHE A 172 -2.97 0.13 25.96
C PHE A 172 -1.84 -0.79 25.43
N PRO A 173 -0.59 -0.63 25.91
CA PRO A 173 0.52 -1.51 25.53
C PRO A 173 0.22 -2.96 25.91
N LYS A 174 0.11 -3.84 24.92
CA LYS A 174 -0.18 -5.27 25.16
C LYS A 174 1.01 -5.97 25.83
N ARG A 175 0.93 -6.09 27.16
CA ARG A 175 1.92 -6.75 28.03
C ARG A 175 2.07 -8.24 27.68
N ASP A 176 3.24 -8.79 28.01
CA ASP A 176 3.55 -10.21 27.81
C ASP A 176 3.10 -11.02 29.04
N PRO A 177 2.18 -12.00 28.90
CA PRO A 177 1.72 -12.83 30.02
C PRO A 177 2.83 -13.66 30.70
N GLN A 178 4.00 -13.82 30.07
CA GLN A 178 5.12 -14.60 30.62
C GLN A 178 6.12 -13.76 31.44
N GLY A 179 5.92 -12.44 31.54
CA GLY A 179 6.73 -11.57 32.40
C GLY A 179 6.41 -11.77 33.88
N ASP A 180 5.14 -11.67 34.25
CA ASP A 180 4.68 -11.69 35.64
C ASP A 180 4.92 -13.06 36.31
N ALA A 181 4.88 -14.15 35.54
CA ALA A 181 5.12 -15.52 36.01
C ALA A 181 6.56 -15.79 36.53
N LYS A 182 7.50 -14.84 36.36
CA LYS A 182 8.87 -14.96 36.88
C LYS A 182 9.09 -14.28 38.23
N HIS A 183 8.08 -13.63 38.81
CA HIS A 183 8.12 -13.10 40.17
C HIS A 183 7.22 -13.90 41.13
N VAL A 184 7.49 -15.21 41.21
CA VAL A 184 7.13 -15.99 42.40
C VAL A 184 8.36 -15.97 43.32
N PRO A 185 8.33 -15.28 44.47
CA PRO A 185 9.38 -15.41 45.47
C PRO A 185 9.46 -16.88 45.91
N GLY A 186 10.66 -17.46 45.87
CA GLY A 186 10.88 -18.78 46.48
C GLY A 186 10.56 -18.73 47.97
N PRO A 187 10.06 -19.82 48.58
CA PRO A 187 9.81 -19.84 50.01
C PRO A 187 11.11 -19.53 50.78
N PRO A 188 11.04 -18.81 51.91
CA PRO A 188 12.23 -18.47 52.68
C PRO A 188 12.93 -19.74 53.17
N ALA A 189 14.25 -19.79 52.98
CA ALA A 189 15.10 -20.83 53.55
C ALA A 189 15.57 -20.39 54.94
N GLY A 190 14.98 -21.00 55.98
CA GLY A 190 15.19 -20.66 57.40
C GLY A 190 14.01 -21.12 58.23
#